data_AF-A0A968Q654-F1
#
_entry.id   AF-A0A968Q654-F1
#
_cell.length_a   1.000
_cell.length_b   1.000
_cell.length_c   1.000
_cell.angle_alpha   90.00
_cell.angle_beta   90.00
_cell.angle_gamma   90.00
#
_symmetry.space_group_name_H-M   'P 1'
#
loop_
_entity.id
_entity.type
_entity.pdbx_description
1 polymer ?
#
loop_
_entity_poly.entity_id
_entity_poly.type
_entity_poly.pdbx_seq_one_letter_code
_entity_poly.pdbx_strand_id
1 'polypeptide(L)'
;MIVLTQFQQDELAALQQNLATAYQKNPKLARPGCSTLPVVLIQTSRPKAKALLQNLQQAKGVQAVCFNPGNDPFSGEAFELGLLQTGDGELHLFAEYETDSHLDRQLLERWDSWQRNCNGICAVIIASGVTGHAKGNPALKDMIGVFEARCCTPQDLNLPPMLLQYAADWE
;
A
#
# COMPACT_ATOMS: atom_id res chain seq x y z
N MET A 1 6.80 6.86 6.53
CA MET A 1 5.64 6.54 7.37
C MET A 1 4.54 6.10 6.45
N ILE A 2 3.88 5.01 6.81
CA ILE A 2 2.87 4.37 5.98
C ILE A 2 1.61 4.24 6.82
N VAL A 3 0.47 4.53 6.21
CA VAL A 3 -0.84 4.51 6.86
C VAL A 3 -1.83 3.82 5.94
N LEU A 4 -2.62 2.89 6.46
CA LEU A 4 -3.79 2.36 5.77
C LEU A 4 -4.98 3.26 6.10
N THR A 5 -5.62 3.81 5.07
CA THR A 5 -6.70 4.79 5.22
C THR A 5 -7.71 4.67 4.09
N GLN A 6 -8.68 5.57 4.03
CA GLN A 6 -9.60 5.71 2.92
C GLN A 6 -9.62 7.15 2.38
N PHE A 7 -9.87 7.29 1.08
CA PHE A 7 -10.07 8.58 0.42
C PHE A 7 -11.45 8.61 -0.23
N GLN A 8 -12.14 9.76 -0.20
CA GLN A 8 -13.39 9.94 -0.93
C GLN A 8 -13.13 9.92 -2.44
N GLN A 9 -14.10 9.46 -3.22
CA GLN A 9 -14.01 9.51 -4.70
C GLN A 9 -13.77 10.93 -5.22
N ASP A 10 -14.36 11.95 -4.58
CA ASP A 10 -14.17 13.35 -4.97
C ASP A 10 -12.73 13.85 -4.72
N GLU A 11 -12.09 13.38 -3.65
CA GLU A 11 -10.68 13.69 -3.37
C GLU A 11 -9.77 13.05 -4.41
N LEU A 12 -10.04 11.80 -4.79
CA LEU A 12 -9.30 11.11 -5.86
C LEU A 12 -9.51 11.79 -7.22
N ALA A 13 -10.74 12.23 -7.51
CA ALA A 13 -11.06 12.97 -8.73
C ALA A 13 -10.30 14.31 -8.78
N ALA A 14 -10.19 15.02 -7.64
CA ALA A 14 -9.41 16.25 -7.54
C ALA A 14 -7.92 15.98 -7.78
N LEU A 15 -7.36 14.90 -7.22
CA LEU A 15 -5.97 14.49 -7.47
C LEU A 15 -5.74 14.11 -8.94
N GLN A 16 -6.71 13.47 -9.59
CA GLN A 16 -6.63 13.12 -11.01
C GLN A 16 -6.58 14.35 -11.94
N GLN A 17 -7.22 15.45 -11.53
CA GLN A 17 -7.23 16.71 -12.29
C GLN A 17 -6.03 17.61 -11.97
N ASN A 18 -5.28 17.30 -10.90
CA ASN A 18 -4.14 18.10 -10.48
C ASN A 18 -2.90 17.79 -11.32
N LEU A 19 -2.43 18.77 -12.11
CA LEU A 19 -1.23 18.65 -12.94
C LEU A 19 0.07 18.37 -12.16
N ALA A 20 0.10 18.69 -10.87
CA ALA A 20 1.26 18.42 -10.00
C ALA A 20 1.27 16.99 -9.43
N THR A 21 0.19 16.23 -9.61
CA THR A 21 0.04 14.87 -9.11
C THR A 21 0.11 13.90 -10.29
N ALA A 22 1.10 13.00 -10.28
CA ALA A 22 1.12 11.90 -11.23
C ALA A 22 -0.02 10.93 -10.89
N TYR A 23 -0.91 10.67 -11.84
CA TYR A 23 -2.02 9.75 -11.65
C TYR A 23 -1.93 8.61 -12.65
N GLN A 24 -1.82 7.38 -12.16
CA GLN A 24 -1.80 6.17 -12.98
C GLN A 24 -3.07 5.36 -12.75
N LYS A 25 -3.92 5.32 -13.78
CA LYS A 25 -5.10 4.45 -13.83
C LYS A 25 -4.72 3.01 -14.12
N ASN A 26 -5.49 2.08 -13.59
CA ASN A 26 -5.42 0.69 -14.00
C ASN A 26 -6.62 0.37 -14.91
N PRO A 27 -6.41 0.24 -16.24
CA PRO A 27 -7.51 0.07 -17.18
C PRO A 27 -8.25 -1.27 -17.02
N LYS A 28 -7.68 -2.21 -16.26
CA LYS A 28 -8.32 -3.50 -15.94
C LYS A 28 -9.30 -3.39 -14.77
N LEU A 29 -9.29 -2.28 -14.02
CA LEU A 29 -10.18 -2.09 -12.90
C LEU A 29 -11.48 -1.42 -13.37
N ALA A 30 -12.60 -1.98 -12.91
CA ALA A 30 -13.89 -1.31 -13.02
C ALA A 30 -13.92 -0.09 -12.09
N ARG A 31 -14.95 0.76 -12.23
CA ARG A 31 -15.15 1.81 -11.25
C ARG A 31 -15.45 1.19 -9.88
N PRO A 32 -14.84 1.71 -8.79
CA PRO A 32 -15.21 1.30 -7.44
C PRO A 32 -16.71 1.55 -7.21
N GLY A 33 -17.40 0.55 -6.63
CA GLY A 33 -18.82 0.65 -6.28
C GLY A 33 -19.09 1.40 -4.98
N CYS A 34 -18.07 2.03 -4.40
CA CYS A 34 -18.05 2.60 -3.06
C CYS A 34 -17.72 4.11 -3.09
N SER A 35 -18.23 4.87 -2.12
CA SER A 35 -17.97 6.31 -1.97
C SER A 35 -16.56 6.63 -1.49
N THR A 36 -15.90 5.68 -0.83
CA THR A 36 -14.53 5.80 -0.34
C THR A 36 -13.66 4.67 -0.85
N LEU A 37 -12.41 4.92 -1.23
CA LEU A 37 -11.47 3.91 -1.68
C LEU A 37 -10.44 3.59 -0.58
N PRO A 38 -10.10 2.31 -0.30
CA PRO A 38 -8.96 1.95 0.52
C PRO A 38 -7.66 2.46 -0.10
N VAL A 39 -6.77 3.01 0.72
CA VAL A 39 -5.51 3.61 0.30
C VAL A 39 -4.35 3.18 1.20
N VAL A 40 -3.28 2.70 0.57
CA VAL A 40 -1.95 2.66 1.20
C VAL A 40 -1.30 4.03 0.99
N LEU A 41 -1.23 4.83 2.05
CA LEU A 41 -0.63 6.16 2.02
C LEU A 41 0.83 6.08 2.46
N ILE A 42 1.75 6.34 1.53
CA ILE A 42 3.19 6.37 1.79
C ILE A 42 3.65 7.83 1.87
N GLN A 43 3.87 8.33 3.08
CA GLN A 43 4.38 9.68 3.32
C GLN A 43 5.86 9.65 3.73
N THR A 44 6.68 10.37 2.98
CA THR A 44 8.14 10.44 3.21
C THR A 44 8.69 11.84 2.90
N SER A 45 10.00 12.04 3.02
CA SER A 45 10.62 13.31 2.63
C SER A 45 10.42 13.56 1.13
N ARG A 46 10.38 14.83 0.72
CA ARG A 46 10.18 15.18 -0.70
C ARG A 46 11.14 14.49 -1.68
N PRO A 47 12.47 14.41 -1.44
CA PRO A 47 13.37 13.70 -2.35
C PRO A 47 13.08 12.19 -2.39
N LYS A 48 12.80 11.55 -1.25
CA LYS A 48 12.44 10.13 -1.19
C LYS A 48 11.10 9.83 -1.88
N ALA A 49 10.13 10.73 -1.75
CA ALA A 49 8.82 10.60 -2.36
C ALA A 49 8.93 10.66 -3.89
N LYS A 50 9.72 11.61 -4.42
CA LYS A 50 10.00 11.70 -5.86
C LYS A 50 10.73 10.46 -6.39
N ALA A 51 11.73 9.97 -5.67
CA ALA A 51 12.44 8.75 -6.04
C ALA A 51 11.49 7.54 -6.06
N LEU A 52 10.65 7.38 -5.03
CA LEU A 52 9.65 6.31 -4.99
C LEU A 52 8.66 6.40 -6.16
N LEU A 53 8.16 7.61 -6.45
CA LEU A 53 7.25 7.83 -7.59
C LEU A 53 7.91 7.39 -8.90
N GLN A 54 9.15 7.81 -9.14
CA GLN A 54 9.89 7.46 -10.35
C GLN A 54 10.14 5.96 -10.44
N ASN A 55 10.54 5.31 -9.34
CA ASN A 55 10.78 3.87 -9.30
C ASN A 55 9.50 3.09 -9.61
N LEU A 56 8.37 3.45 -8.99
CA LEU A 56 7.09 2.80 -9.30
C LEU A 56 6.66 3.03 -10.74
N GLN A 57 6.84 4.24 -11.30
CA GLN A 57 6.54 4.50 -12.71
C GLN A 57 7.40 3.66 -13.66
N GLN A 58 8.70 3.51 -13.37
CA GLN A 58 9.61 2.66 -14.14
C GLN A 58 9.21 1.19 -14.06
N ALA A 59 8.73 0.75 -12.89
CA ALA A 59 8.16 -0.57 -12.65
C ALA A 59 6.72 -0.74 -13.22
N LYS A 60 6.28 0.15 -14.12
CA LYS A 60 4.94 0.16 -14.75
C LYS A 60 3.78 0.35 -13.75
N GLY A 61 4.05 1.04 -12.65
CA GLY A 61 3.14 1.37 -11.55
C GLY A 61 2.80 0.17 -10.67
N VAL A 62 1.84 0.38 -9.76
CA VAL A 62 1.34 -0.66 -8.85
C VAL A 62 0.15 -1.37 -9.47
N GLN A 63 0.16 -2.70 -9.46
CA GLN A 63 -0.94 -3.53 -9.92
C GLN A 63 -1.74 -4.12 -8.76
N ALA A 64 -1.07 -4.54 -7.69
CA ALA A 64 -1.72 -5.16 -6.55
C ALA A 64 -1.16 -4.71 -5.20
N VAL A 65 -2.02 -4.75 -4.19
CA VAL A 65 -1.69 -4.66 -2.76
C VAL A 65 -2.10 -5.99 -2.14
N CYS A 66 -1.19 -6.63 -1.40
CA CYS A 66 -1.40 -7.93 -0.77
C CYS A 66 -0.91 -7.89 0.68
N PHE A 67 -1.57 -8.62 1.56
CA PHE A 67 -1.07 -8.92 2.90
C PHE A 67 -0.78 -10.41 2.93
N ASN A 68 0.50 -10.76 3.09
CA ASN A 68 0.96 -12.15 3.05
C ASN A 68 1.33 -12.61 4.47
N PRO A 69 0.66 -13.64 5.02
CA PRO A 69 1.00 -14.13 6.34
C PRO A 69 2.38 -14.75 6.35
N GLY A 70 3.06 -14.59 7.48
CA GLY A 70 4.30 -15.26 7.78
C GLY A 70 4.41 -15.57 9.26
N ASN A 71 5.41 -16.39 9.59
CA ASN A 71 5.72 -16.72 10.96
C ASN A 71 7.22 -16.89 11.16
N ASP A 72 7.66 -16.58 12.38
CA ASP A 72 8.97 -16.98 12.88
C ASP A 72 8.84 -18.37 13.55
N PRO A 73 9.47 -19.41 13.01
CA PRO A 73 9.41 -20.75 13.61
C PRO A 73 10.16 -20.85 14.95
N PHE A 74 11.02 -19.90 15.29
CA PHE A 74 11.81 -19.93 16.53
C PHE A 74 11.10 -19.25 17.70
N SER A 75 10.60 -18.04 17.52
CA SER A 75 9.78 -17.36 18.55
C SER A 75 8.33 -17.85 18.56
N GLY A 76 7.83 -18.38 17.45
CA GLY A 76 6.41 -18.69 17.24
C GLY A 76 5.57 -17.46 16.89
N GLU A 77 6.18 -16.28 16.73
CA GLU A 77 5.48 -15.05 16.37
C GLU A 77 4.92 -15.13 14.95
N ALA A 78 3.70 -14.61 14.77
CA ALA A 78 3.03 -14.51 13.48
C ALA A 78 2.89 -13.05 13.07
N PHE A 79 3.08 -12.79 11.78
CA PHE A 79 3.01 -11.46 11.20
C PHE A 79 2.36 -11.49 9.81
N GLU A 80 1.93 -10.32 9.35
CA GLU A 80 1.45 -10.12 7.99
C GLU A 80 2.34 -9.10 7.28
N LEU A 81 2.81 -9.44 6.08
CA LEU A 81 3.64 -8.58 5.24
C LEU A 81 2.77 -7.83 4.25
N GLY A 82 2.73 -6.50 4.38
CA GLY A 82 2.15 -5.61 3.39
C GLY A 82 3.06 -5.51 2.17
N LEU A 83 2.58 -6.01 1.02
CA LEU A 83 3.31 -6.07 -0.25
C LEU A 83 2.61 -5.23 -1.32
N LEU A 84 3.42 -4.54 -2.13
CA LEU A 84 3.00 -3.97 -3.41
C LEU A 84 3.54 -4.86 -4.54
N GLN A 85 2.70 -5.28 -5.47
CA GLN A 85 3.14 -5.87 -6.73
C GLN A 85 3.14 -4.80 -7.82
N THR A 86 4.27 -4.62 -8.49
CA THR A 86 4.41 -3.68 -9.60
C THR A 86 4.07 -4.32 -10.94
N GLY A 87 3.90 -3.51 -12.00
CA GLY A 87 3.51 -3.97 -13.32
C GLY A 87 4.58 -4.76 -14.09
N ASP A 88 5.82 -4.76 -13.60
CA ASP A 88 6.88 -5.67 -14.03
C ASP A 88 6.89 -7.02 -13.29
N GLY A 89 6.04 -7.19 -12.27
CA GLY A 89 5.86 -8.43 -11.51
C GLY A 89 6.64 -8.50 -10.21
N GLU A 90 7.48 -7.50 -9.92
CA GLU A 90 8.26 -7.43 -8.67
C GLU A 90 7.38 -7.17 -7.45
N LEU A 91 7.85 -7.63 -6.28
CA LEU A 91 7.18 -7.45 -5.00
C LEU A 91 8.00 -6.56 -4.09
N HIS A 92 7.34 -5.54 -3.53
CA HIS A 92 7.96 -4.58 -2.63
C HIS A 92 7.26 -4.63 -1.26
N LEU A 93 8.02 -4.94 -0.22
CA LEU A 93 7.57 -4.80 1.16
C LEU A 93 7.38 -3.31 1.50
N PHE A 94 6.21 -2.97 2.04
CA PHE A 94 5.94 -1.62 2.55
C PHE A 94 5.79 -1.59 4.06
N ALA A 95 5.22 -2.63 4.68
CA ALA A 95 5.06 -2.70 6.14
C ALA A 95 4.96 -4.14 6.62
N GLU A 96 5.24 -4.33 7.90
CA GLU A 96 5.01 -5.57 8.64
C GLU A 96 3.99 -5.27 9.75
N TYR A 97 3.10 -6.22 10.01
CA TYR A 97 2.01 -6.11 10.97
C TYR A 97 2.04 -7.31 11.90
N GLU A 98 2.19 -7.08 13.19
CA GLU A 98 2.25 -8.16 14.18
C GLU A 98 0.84 -8.72 14.42
N THR A 99 0.65 -10.03 14.31
CA THR A 99 -0.69 -10.63 14.46
C THR A 99 -1.19 -10.57 15.92
N ASP A 100 -0.28 -10.53 16.88
CA ASP A 100 -0.57 -10.40 18.31
C ASP A 100 -0.81 -8.96 18.77
N SER A 101 -0.42 -7.98 17.95
CA SER A 101 -0.73 -6.57 18.18
C SER A 101 -2.22 -6.31 17.92
N HIS A 102 -2.95 -5.94 18.98
CA HIS A 102 -4.37 -5.59 18.86
C HIS A 102 -4.58 -4.41 17.89
N LEU A 103 -3.63 -3.46 17.83
CA LEU A 103 -3.69 -2.32 16.92
C LEU A 103 -3.60 -2.79 15.45
N ASP A 104 -2.64 -3.65 15.15
CA ASP A 104 -2.39 -4.11 13.78
C ASP A 104 -3.51 -5.03 13.29
N ARG A 105 -3.98 -5.93 14.16
CA ARG A 105 -5.14 -6.79 13.86
C ARG A 105 -6.37 -5.96 13.50
N GLN A 106 -6.71 -4.97 14.30
CA GLN A 106 -7.84 -4.07 14.01
C GLN A 106 -7.63 -3.28 12.71
N LEU A 107 -6.40 -2.88 12.41
CA LEU A 107 -6.07 -2.17 11.19
C LEU A 107 -6.26 -3.05 9.94
N LEU A 108 -5.79 -4.30 9.99
CA LEU A 108 -5.97 -5.27 8.91
C LEU A 108 -7.44 -5.70 8.73
N GLU A 109 -8.17 -5.91 9.82
CA GLU A 109 -9.63 -6.17 9.78
C GLU A 109 -10.40 -5.01 9.14
N ARG A 110 -10.02 -3.76 9.47
CA ARG A 110 -10.59 -2.56 8.82
C ARG A 110 -10.25 -2.51 7.34
N TRP A 111 -9.00 -2.76 6.98
CA TRP A 111 -8.59 -2.82 5.58
C TRP A 111 -9.41 -3.85 4.80
N ASP A 112 -9.58 -5.05 5.36
CA ASP A 112 -10.36 -6.11 4.75
C ASP A 112 -11.85 -5.74 4.58
N SER A 113 -12.43 -5.03 5.56
CA SER A 113 -13.79 -4.47 5.42
C SER A 113 -13.87 -3.44 4.28
N TRP A 114 -12.89 -2.53 4.19
CA TRP A 114 -12.88 -1.51 3.15
C TRP A 114 -12.74 -2.09 1.75
N GLN A 115 -11.81 -3.03 1.55
CA GLN A 115 -11.57 -3.61 0.24
C GLN A 115 -12.76 -4.45 -0.25
N ARG A 116 -13.43 -5.19 0.64
CA ARG A 116 -14.68 -5.90 0.31
C ARG A 116 -15.79 -4.95 -0.14
N ASN A 117 -15.96 -3.82 0.54
CA ASN A 117 -16.94 -2.80 0.16
C ASN A 117 -16.63 -2.15 -1.20
N CYS A 118 -15.38 -2.20 -1.65
CA CYS A 118 -14.90 -1.59 -2.89
C CYS A 118 -14.59 -2.59 -4.01
N ASN A 119 -15.14 -3.80 -3.94
CA ASN A 119 -14.92 -4.87 -4.92
C ASN A 119 -13.43 -5.19 -5.14
N GLY A 120 -12.63 -5.09 -4.08
CA GLY A 120 -11.18 -5.32 -4.11
C GLY A 120 -10.39 -4.22 -4.84
N ILE A 121 -10.95 -3.04 -5.06
CA ILE A 121 -10.22 -1.91 -5.66
C ILE A 121 -9.62 -1.06 -4.54
N CYS A 122 -8.37 -0.66 -4.69
CA CYS A 122 -7.66 0.25 -3.79
C CYS A 122 -6.75 1.21 -4.57
N ALA A 123 -6.03 2.06 -3.85
CA ALA A 123 -4.96 2.84 -4.43
C ALA A 123 -3.71 2.89 -3.53
N VAL A 124 -2.56 3.17 -4.13
CA VAL A 124 -1.35 3.57 -3.43
C VAL A 124 -1.12 5.05 -3.69
N ILE A 125 -1.02 5.84 -2.62
CA ILE A 125 -0.79 7.28 -2.70
C ILE A 125 0.57 7.61 -2.11
N ILE A 126 1.38 8.34 -2.86
CA ILE A 126 2.66 8.87 -2.40
C ILE A 126 2.47 10.34 -2.01
N ALA A 127 2.79 10.64 -0.76
CA ALA A 127 2.80 11.99 -0.22
C ALA A 127 4.21 12.43 0.16
N SER A 128 4.49 13.71 -0.03
CA SER A 128 5.70 14.36 0.46
C SER A 128 5.46 15.07 1.79
N GLY A 129 6.54 15.36 2.53
CA GLY A 129 6.47 16.20 3.72
C GLY A 129 6.17 15.45 5.02
N VAL A 130 7.00 14.47 5.37
CA VAL A 130 6.91 13.71 6.63
C VAL A 130 7.34 14.50 7.88
N THR A 131 7.88 15.71 7.71
CA THR A 131 8.39 16.56 8.79
C THR A 131 7.38 17.66 9.14
N GLY A 132 6.79 17.63 10.33
CA GLY A 132 5.91 18.68 10.86
C GLY A 132 4.47 18.22 11.16
N HIS A 133 3.54 19.19 11.32
CA HIS A 133 2.14 18.96 11.71
C HIS A 133 1.30 18.13 10.72
N ALA A 134 1.77 17.94 9.48
CA ALA A 134 1.10 17.15 8.45
C ALA A 134 1.50 15.66 8.47
N LYS A 135 2.32 15.22 9.45
CA LYS A 135 2.72 13.82 9.59
C LYS A 135 1.49 12.95 9.91
N GLY A 136 1.10 12.10 8.96
CA GLY A 136 0.05 11.10 9.10
C GLY A 136 -1.26 11.56 8.49
N ASN A 137 -1.33 12.85 8.15
CA ASN A 137 -2.47 13.49 7.52
C ASN A 137 -2.00 14.55 6.51
N PRO A 138 -1.31 14.14 5.41
CA PRO A 138 -0.89 15.05 4.36
C PRO A 138 -2.10 15.68 3.66
N ALA A 139 -1.98 16.95 3.28
CA ALA A 139 -3.02 17.62 2.51
C ALA A 139 -2.96 17.19 1.02
N LEU A 140 -4.02 17.44 0.25
CA LEU A 140 -4.06 17.09 -1.18
C LEU A 140 -2.88 17.67 -1.98
N LYS A 141 -2.39 18.86 -1.63
CA LYS A 141 -1.21 19.49 -2.26
C LYS A 141 0.10 18.74 -2.02
N ASP A 142 0.15 17.90 -0.99
CA ASP A 142 1.34 17.13 -0.62
C ASP A 142 1.40 15.79 -1.37
N MET A 143 0.29 15.39 -2.01
CA MET A 143 0.16 14.19 -2.83
C MET A 143 0.82 14.39 -4.17
N ILE A 144 1.80 13.54 -4.49
CA ILE A 144 2.58 13.66 -5.72
C ILE A 144 2.35 12.47 -6.68
N GLY A 145 1.78 11.38 -6.18
CA GLY A 145 1.57 10.15 -6.95
C GLY A 145 0.33 9.40 -6.48
N VAL A 146 -0.48 8.92 -7.42
CA VAL A 146 -1.62 8.02 -7.18
C VAL A 146 -1.53 6.87 -8.18
N PHE A 147 -1.62 5.63 -7.68
CA PHE A 147 -1.65 4.41 -8.47
C PHE A 147 -2.90 3.61 -8.09
N GLU A 148 -3.82 3.43 -9.04
CA GLU A 148 -4.95 2.52 -8.84
C GLU A 148 -4.49 1.07 -8.88
N ALA A 149 -4.90 0.28 -7.90
CA ALA A 149 -4.44 -1.09 -7.72
C ALA A 149 -5.60 -2.01 -7.27
N ARG A 150 -5.34 -3.32 -7.29
CA ARG A 150 -6.26 -4.33 -6.78
C ARG A 150 -5.78 -4.85 -5.42
N CYS A 151 -6.68 -5.05 -4.48
CA CYS A 151 -6.41 -5.90 -3.33
C CYS A 151 -6.41 -7.35 -3.79
N CYS A 152 -5.30 -8.03 -3.56
CA CYS A 152 -5.11 -9.43 -3.91
C CYS A 152 -4.81 -10.24 -2.65
N THR A 153 -5.29 -11.47 -2.64
CA THR A 153 -4.87 -12.48 -1.66
C THR A 153 -3.49 -13.02 -2.05
N PRO A 154 -2.76 -13.65 -1.11
CA PRO A 154 -1.53 -14.36 -1.44
C PRO A 154 -1.71 -15.38 -2.57
N GLN A 155 -2.86 -16.06 -2.59
CA GLN A 155 -3.20 -17.04 -3.61
C GLN A 155 -3.36 -16.42 -4.99
N ASP A 156 -3.96 -15.23 -5.09
CA ASP A 156 -4.06 -14.49 -6.36
C ASP A 156 -2.69 -14.14 -6.94
N LEU A 157 -1.68 -13.97 -6.08
CA LEU A 157 -0.30 -13.64 -6.45
C LEU A 157 0.64 -14.86 -6.48
N ASN A 158 0.13 -16.07 -6.26
CA ASN A 158 0.91 -17.31 -6.12
C ASN A 158 2.01 -17.24 -5.04
N LEU A 159 1.70 -16.59 -3.91
CA LEU A 159 2.62 -16.44 -2.78
C LEU A 159 2.37 -17.51 -1.72
N PRO A 160 3.39 -18.29 -1.34
CA PRO A 160 3.32 -19.12 -0.16
C PRO A 160 3.39 -18.23 1.11
N PRO A 161 2.90 -18.74 2.27
CA PRO A 161 3.20 -18.14 3.56
C PRO A 161 4.71 -18.00 3.75
N MET A 162 5.16 -16.89 4.33
CA MET A 162 6.59 -16.62 4.53
C MET A 162 7.09 -17.23 5.83
N LEU A 163 8.27 -17.86 5.77
CA LEU A 163 8.98 -18.34 6.95
C LEU A 163 10.20 -17.45 7.18
N LEU A 164 10.33 -16.88 8.38
CA LEU A 164 11.53 -16.16 8.75
C LEU A 164 12.70 -17.14 8.84
N GLN A 165 13.77 -16.87 8.07
CA GLN A 165 15.00 -17.66 8.10
C GLN A 165 16.12 -16.83 8.70
N TYR A 166 16.78 -17.38 9.72
CA TYR A 166 17.99 -16.81 10.28
C TYR A 166 19.19 -17.34 9.49
N ALA A 167 19.83 -16.47 8.72
CA ALA A 167 21.17 -16.77 8.23
C ALA A 167 22.13 -16.66 9.41
N ALA A 168 22.71 -17.77 9.83
CA ALA A 168 23.85 -17.74 10.73
C ALA A 168 25.06 -17.31 9.88
N ASP A 169 25.44 -16.04 9.97
CA ASP A 169 26.74 -15.59 9.48
C ASP A 169 27.80 -16.22 10.40
N TRP A 170 28.35 -17.35 9.98
CA TRP A 170 29.52 -17.95 10.60
C TRP A 170 30.77 -17.30 10.01
N GLU A 171 31.42 -16.41 10.76
CA GLU A 171 32.85 -16.09 10.59
C GLU A 171 33.73 -17.11 11.32
#